data_AF-A0AA38YJM9-F1
#
_entry.id   AF-A0AA38YJM9-F1
#
_cell.length_a   1.000
_cell.length_b   1.000
_cell.length_c   1.000
_cell.angle_alpha   90.00
_cell.angle_beta   90.00
_cell.angle_gamma   90.00
#
_symmetry.space_group_name_H-M   'P 1'
#
loop_
_entity.id
_entity.type
_entity.pdbx_description
1 polymer ?
#
loop_
_entity_poly.entity_id
_entity_poly.type
_entity_poly.pdbx_seq_one_letter_code
_entity_poly.pdbx_strand_id
1 'polypeptide(L)'
;MEDHNTATFTSKKYYNIDAYYRRKMEREMKKGSKKVLATERTVFNDEEQRRLELQRERERYKEVQVEELKRSMQSGMAQAMKEQAQLREEMAYQYKVGNSEAAAAIQRRLDPDVAM
;
A
#
# COMPACT_ATOMS: atom_id res chain seq x y z
N MET A 1 -8.89 0.75 -79.53
CA MET A 1 -8.89 1.33 -78.18
C MET A 1 -8.65 0.17 -77.24
N GLU A 2 -7.51 0.13 -76.56
CA GLU A 2 -7.15 -1.00 -75.71
C GLU A 2 -7.98 -0.94 -74.42
N ASP A 3 -8.95 -1.84 -74.29
CA ASP A 3 -9.76 -1.98 -73.09
C ASP A 3 -8.89 -2.54 -71.96
N HIS A 4 -8.44 -1.68 -71.06
CA HIS A 4 -7.78 -2.09 -69.83
C HIS A 4 -8.82 -2.73 -68.90
N ASN A 5 -8.82 -4.06 -68.87
CA ASN A 5 -9.65 -4.86 -67.97
C ASN A 5 -9.24 -4.64 -66.50
N THR A 6 -9.89 -3.66 -65.85
CA THR A 6 -9.76 -3.34 -64.41
C THR A 6 -10.50 -4.32 -63.50
N ALA A 7 -11.14 -5.37 -64.03
CA ALA A 7 -11.82 -6.41 -63.25
C ALA A 7 -10.89 -7.55 -62.78
N THR A 8 -9.57 -7.41 -62.95
CA THR A 8 -8.61 -8.30 -62.28
C THR A 8 -8.43 -7.80 -60.84
N PHE A 9 -9.21 -8.38 -59.91
CA PHE A 9 -8.96 -8.20 -58.48
C PHE A 9 -7.47 -8.39 -58.20
N THR A 10 -6.86 -7.45 -57.49
CA THR A 10 -5.45 -7.49 -57.14
C THR A 10 -5.12 -8.88 -56.56
N SER A 11 -4.16 -9.58 -57.18
CA SER A 11 -3.89 -10.97 -56.82
C SER A 11 -3.66 -11.08 -55.31
N LYS A 12 -4.44 -11.93 -54.62
CA LYS A 12 -4.26 -12.20 -53.16
C LYS A 12 -2.82 -12.57 -52.80
N LYS A 13 -2.06 -13.10 -53.76
CA LYS A 13 -0.64 -13.43 -53.61
C LYS A 13 0.24 -12.19 -53.44
N TYR A 14 -0.09 -11.07 -54.09
CA TYR A 14 0.76 -9.89 -54.19
C TYR A 14 0.20 -8.65 -53.47
N TYR A 15 -1.11 -8.61 -53.18
CA TYR A 15 -1.79 -7.45 -52.58
C TYR A 15 -2.55 -7.77 -51.29
N ASN A 16 -2.14 -8.79 -50.55
CA ASN A 16 -2.67 -9.03 -49.22
C ASN A 16 -1.86 -8.22 -48.18
N ILE A 17 -2.33 -7.00 -47.96
CA ILE A 17 -1.75 -6.02 -47.03
C ILE A 17 -1.72 -6.60 -45.60
N ASP A 18 -2.76 -7.32 -45.19
CA ASP A 18 -2.84 -7.92 -43.86
C ASP A 18 -1.78 -9.02 -43.66
N ALA A 19 -1.57 -9.87 -44.66
CA ALA A 19 -0.54 -10.89 -44.63
C ALA A 19 0.87 -10.28 -44.55
N TYR A 20 1.08 -9.14 -45.22
CA TYR A 20 2.33 -8.38 -45.13
C TYR A 20 2.56 -7.85 -43.70
N TYR A 21 1.56 -7.21 -43.10
CA TYR A 21 1.67 -6.68 -41.73
C TYR A 21 1.85 -7.79 -40.70
N ARG A 22 1.14 -8.91 -40.82
CA ARG A 22 1.32 -10.08 -39.94
C ARG A 22 2.74 -10.62 -40.00
N ARG A 23 3.31 -10.80 -41.21
CA ARG A 23 4.72 -11.21 -41.36
C ARG A 23 5.71 -10.19 -40.84
N LYS A 24 5.41 -8.89 -40.96
CA LYS A 24 6.25 -7.82 -40.41
C LYS A 24 6.29 -7.93 -38.88
N MET A 25 5.14 -8.07 -38.23
CA MET A 25 5.04 -8.23 -36.78
C MET A 25 5.71 -9.52 -36.28
N GLU A 26 5.50 -10.65 -36.96
CA GLU A 26 6.18 -11.90 -36.63
C GLU A 26 7.70 -11.80 -36.77
N ARG A 27 8.20 -11.07 -37.80
CA ARG A 27 9.63 -10.82 -37.96
C ARG A 27 10.17 -9.95 -36.84
N GLU A 28 9.46 -8.92 -36.40
CA GLU A 28 9.89 -8.07 -35.27
C GLU A 28 9.88 -8.85 -33.94
N MET A 29 8.88 -9.71 -33.71
CA MET A 29 8.85 -10.58 -32.53
C MET A 29 9.95 -11.66 -32.55
N LYS A 30 10.18 -12.30 -33.71
CA LYS A 30 11.26 -13.30 -33.88
C LYS A 30 12.65 -12.68 -33.87
N LYS A 31 12.79 -11.41 -34.24
CA LYS A 31 14.03 -10.63 -34.08
C LYS A 31 14.36 -10.33 -32.63
N GLY A 32 13.52 -10.77 -31.68
CA GLY A 32 13.81 -10.97 -30.25
C GLY A 32 14.84 -10.00 -29.72
N SER A 33 14.37 -8.85 -29.21
CA SER A 33 15.20 -7.80 -28.62
C SER A 33 16.57 -7.70 -29.31
N LYS A 34 16.60 -7.28 -30.59
CA LYS A 34 17.84 -6.85 -31.22
C LYS A 34 18.54 -5.99 -30.18
N LYS A 35 19.69 -6.50 -29.72
CA LYS A 35 20.50 -5.96 -28.64
C LYS A 35 20.27 -4.47 -28.61
N VAL A 36 19.67 -4.00 -27.51
CA VAL A 36 19.73 -2.62 -27.10
C VAL A 36 21.22 -2.33 -27.08
N LEU A 37 21.75 -1.88 -28.23
CA LEU A 37 22.96 -1.08 -28.29
C LEU A 37 22.77 -0.11 -27.15
N ALA A 38 23.73 -0.08 -26.24
CA ALA A 38 23.74 0.79 -25.08
C ALA A 38 23.68 2.25 -25.53
N THR A 39 22.53 2.69 -26.02
CA THR A 39 22.05 4.03 -25.75
C THR A 39 21.89 4.01 -24.25
N GLU A 40 22.83 4.65 -23.57
CA GLU A 40 22.67 5.10 -22.20
C GLU A 40 21.34 5.85 -22.15
N ARG A 41 20.27 5.11 -21.89
CA ARG A 41 18.94 5.66 -21.78
C ARG A 41 18.88 6.25 -20.38
N THR A 42 19.50 7.40 -20.20
CA THR A 42 19.26 8.30 -19.08
C THR A 42 17.89 8.95 -19.29
N VAL A 43 16.83 8.13 -19.37
CA VAL A 43 15.47 8.64 -19.19
C VAL A 43 15.33 8.87 -17.69
N PHE A 44 15.84 10.02 -17.26
CA PHE A 44 15.55 10.60 -15.97
C PHE A 44 14.04 10.87 -15.94
N ASN A 45 13.28 9.91 -15.42
CA ASN A 45 11.86 10.06 -15.11
C ASN A 45 11.71 10.93 -13.84
N ASP A 46 12.20 12.17 -13.91
CA ASP A 46 12.14 13.19 -12.86
C ASP A 46 10.72 13.28 -12.29
N GLU A 47 9.70 13.28 -13.15
CA GLU A 47 8.31 13.40 -12.72
C GLU A 47 7.79 12.22 -11.89
N GLU A 48 8.21 10.99 -12.19
CA GLU A 48 7.83 9.81 -11.39
C GLU A 48 8.58 9.78 -10.06
N GLN A 49 9.85 10.17 -10.05
CA GLN A 49 10.64 10.31 -8.82
C GLN A 49 10.04 11.37 -7.90
N ARG A 50 9.69 12.53 -8.46
CA ARG A 50 9.03 13.62 -7.73
C ARG A 50 7.66 13.21 -7.17
N ARG A 51 6.90 12.37 -7.88
CA ARG A 51 5.65 11.79 -7.37
C ARG A 51 5.88 10.86 -6.17
N LEU A 52 6.90 10.01 -6.22
CA LEU A 52 7.26 9.11 -5.13
C LEU A 52 7.76 9.87 -3.91
N GLU A 53 8.55 10.92 -4.10
CA GLU A 53 9.02 11.80 -3.02
C GLU A 53 7.86 12.50 -2.33
N LEU A 54 6.92 13.07 -3.10
CA LEU A 54 5.73 13.72 -2.53
C LEU A 54 4.82 12.74 -1.79
N GLN A 55 4.72 11.49 -2.25
CA GLN A 55 3.98 10.44 -1.53
C GLN A 55 4.64 10.11 -0.20
N ARG A 56 5.97 9.94 -0.17
CA ARG A 56 6.73 9.68 1.06
C ARG A 56 6.61 10.82 2.07
N GLU A 57 6.65 12.07 1.61
CA GLU A 57 6.46 13.23 2.51
C GLU A 57 5.06 13.26 3.12
N ARG A 58 4.03 12.94 2.33
CA ARG A 58 2.65 12.83 2.83
C ARG A 58 2.50 11.69 3.85
N GLU A 59 3.14 10.55 3.61
CA GLU A 59 3.15 9.42 4.54
C GLU A 59 3.82 9.80 5.85
N ARG A 60 5.00 10.42 5.79
CA ARG A 60 5.70 10.92 6.99
C ARG A 60 4.86 11.91 7.78
N TYR A 61 4.18 12.84 7.12
CA TYR A 61 3.31 13.80 7.80
C TYR A 61 2.11 13.13 8.48
N LYS A 62 1.54 12.09 7.85
CA LYS A 62 0.47 11.28 8.47
C LYS A 62 0.99 10.49 9.68
N GLU A 63 2.18 9.90 9.57
CA GLU A 63 2.81 9.18 10.68
C GLU A 63 3.02 10.09 11.90
N VAL A 64 3.56 11.29 11.69
CA VAL A 64 3.76 12.28 12.75
C VAL A 64 2.44 12.67 13.40
N GLN A 65 1.39 12.96 12.62
CA GLN A 65 0.06 13.25 13.19
C GLN A 65 -0.51 12.09 14.01
N VAL A 66 -0.31 10.85 13.55
CA VAL A 66 -0.75 9.66 14.28
C VAL A 66 0.05 9.48 15.57
N GLU A 67 1.35 9.74 15.55
CA GLU A 67 2.18 9.70 16.76
C GLU A 67 1.80 10.78 17.77
N GLU A 68 1.55 12.01 17.32
CA GLU A 68 1.07 13.11 18.16
C GLU A 68 -0.29 12.77 18.77
N LEU A 69 -1.21 12.22 17.98
CA LEU A 69 -2.50 11.75 18.46
C LEU A 69 -2.34 10.60 19.49
N LYS A 70 -1.42 9.66 19.26
CA LYS A 70 -1.13 8.60 20.24
C LYS A 70 -0.57 9.19 21.53
N ARG A 71 0.33 10.17 21.47
CA ARG A 71 0.88 10.86 22.65
C ARG A 71 -0.19 11.65 23.39
N SER A 72 -1.11 12.32 22.68
CA SER A 72 -2.23 13.02 23.30
C SER A 72 -3.26 12.06 23.89
N MET A 73 -3.46 10.89 23.29
CA MET A 73 -4.32 9.85 23.86
C MET A 73 -3.67 9.21 25.09
N GLN A 74 -2.34 9.09 25.12
CA GLN A 74 -1.60 8.56 26.26
C GLN A 74 -1.69 9.45 27.50
N SER A 75 -1.96 10.75 27.37
CA SER A 75 -2.06 11.64 28.52
C SER A 75 -3.39 11.49 29.26
N GLY A 76 -3.29 11.27 30.57
CA GLY A 76 -4.41 11.25 31.52
C GLY A 76 -5.32 10.03 31.40
N MET A 77 -6.28 10.06 30.48
CA MET A 77 -7.40 9.11 30.47
C MET A 77 -6.99 7.69 30.05
N ALA A 78 -6.18 7.52 29.00
CA ALA A 78 -5.76 6.18 28.58
C ALA A 78 -4.80 5.53 29.59
N GLN A 79 -3.98 6.33 30.28
CA GLN A 79 -3.12 5.84 31.35
C GLN A 79 -3.96 5.42 32.56
N ALA A 80 -4.93 6.23 32.98
CA ALA A 80 -5.87 5.87 34.05
C ALA A 80 -6.68 4.60 33.71
N MET A 81 -7.11 4.43 32.46
CA MET A 81 -7.81 3.21 32.03
C MET A 81 -6.91 1.97 32.08
N LYS A 82 -5.62 2.09 31.72
CA LYS A 82 -4.66 0.98 31.83
C LYS A 82 -4.41 0.61 33.29
N GLU A 83 -4.23 1.60 34.15
CA GLU A 83 -4.02 1.39 35.59
C GLU A 83 -5.26 0.73 36.22
N GLN A 84 -6.47 1.17 35.88
CA GLN A 84 -7.70 0.51 36.32
C GLN A 84 -7.81 -0.94 35.82
N ALA A 85 -7.40 -1.21 34.57
CA ALA A 85 -7.41 -2.57 34.03
C ALA A 85 -6.41 -3.49 34.76
N GLN A 86 -5.20 -2.99 35.05
CA GLN A 86 -4.19 -3.70 35.82
C GLN A 86 -4.68 -4.02 37.24
N LEU A 87 -5.27 -3.04 37.94
CA LEU A 87 -5.84 -3.26 39.27
C LEU A 87 -6.96 -4.31 39.27
N ARG A 88 -7.80 -4.36 38.24
CA ARG A 88 -8.82 -5.40 38.10
C ARG A 88 -8.21 -6.79 37.89
N GLU A 89 -7.13 -6.87 37.12
CA GLU A 89 -6.40 -8.12 36.90
C GLU A 89 -5.71 -8.60 38.18
N GLU A 90 -5.04 -7.69 38.90
CA GLU A 90 -4.44 -7.97 40.21
C GLU A 90 -5.48 -8.44 41.22
N MET A 91 -6.64 -7.79 41.30
CA MET A 91 -7.75 -8.21 42.14
C MET A 91 -8.19 -9.64 41.81
N ALA A 92 -8.37 -9.96 40.51
CA ALA A 92 -8.73 -11.31 40.07
C ALA A 92 -7.65 -12.34 40.43
N TYR A 93 -6.37 -11.96 40.37
CA TYR A 93 -5.27 -12.82 40.81
C TYR A 93 -5.29 -13.05 42.32
N GLN A 94 -5.50 -12.01 43.13
CA GLN A 94 -5.58 -12.13 44.60
C GLN A 94 -6.75 -13.03 45.02
N TYR A 95 -7.90 -12.93 44.34
CA TYR A 95 -9.03 -13.86 44.55
C TYR A 95 -8.65 -15.31 44.22
N LYS A 96 -7.93 -15.55 43.12
CA LYS A 96 -7.46 -16.90 42.75
C LYS A 96 -6.47 -17.47 43.78
N VAL A 97 -5.64 -16.62 44.39
CA VAL A 97 -4.67 -17.00 45.42
C VAL A 97 -5.33 -17.17 46.80
N GLY A 98 -6.58 -16.70 46.98
CA GLY A 98 -7.32 -16.78 48.23
C GLY A 98 -7.00 -15.66 49.23
N ASN A 99 -6.33 -14.59 48.78
CA ASN A 99 -6.04 -13.42 49.61
C ASN A 99 -7.17 -12.38 49.52
N SER A 100 -8.21 -12.56 50.33
CA SER A 100 -9.40 -11.71 50.34
C SER A 100 -9.14 -10.29 50.86
N GLU A 101 -8.17 -10.10 51.75
CA GLU A 101 -7.85 -8.80 52.33
C GLU A 101 -7.18 -7.88 51.29
N ALA A 102 -6.22 -8.42 50.52
CA ALA A 102 -5.58 -7.71 49.42
C ALA A 102 -6.58 -7.35 48.31
N ALA A 103 -7.50 -8.26 47.97
CA ALA A 103 -8.54 -8.00 46.98
C ALA A 103 -9.49 -6.88 47.42
N ALA A 104 -9.89 -6.85 48.71
CA ALA A 104 -10.73 -5.80 49.27
C ALA A 104 -10.03 -4.43 49.29
N ALA A 105 -8.72 -4.39 49.53
CA ALA A 105 -7.93 -3.15 49.46
C ALA A 105 -7.87 -2.58 48.03
N ILE A 106 -7.74 -3.44 47.02
CA ILE A 106 -7.77 -3.03 45.60
C ILE A 106 -9.16 -2.54 45.22
N GLN A 107 -10.22 -3.20 45.70
CA GLN A 107 -11.60 -2.79 45.44
C GLN A 107 -11.89 -1.37 45.95
N ARG A 108 -11.49 -1.05 47.20
CA ARG A 108 -11.62 0.32 47.75
C ARG A 108 -10.87 1.38 46.93
N ARG A 109 -9.76 1.01 46.29
CA ARG A 109 -9.00 1.88 45.39
C ARG A 109 -9.68 2.08 44.04
N LEU A 110 -10.49 1.12 43.62
CA LEU A 110 -11.22 1.15 42.36
C LEU A 110 -12.57 1.90 42.48
N ASP A 111 -13.09 2.03 43.70
CA ASP A 111 -14.38 2.64 43.98
C ASP A 111 -14.35 4.17 43.72
N PRO A 112 -15.24 4.70 42.86
CA PRO A 112 -15.25 6.11 42.47
C PRO A 112 -15.75 7.05 43.58
N ASP A 113 -16.49 6.54 44.57
CA ASP A 113 -17.06 7.32 45.68
C ASP A 113 -16.02 7.76 46.73
N VAL A 114 -14.80 7.23 46.69
CA VAL A 114 -13.72 7.64 47.61
C VAL A 114 -12.99 8.90 47.12
N ALA A 115 -13.19 9.28 45.85
CA ALA A 115 -12.54 10.43 45.22
C ALA A 115 -13.44 11.69 45.12
N MET A 116 -14.72 11.60 45.53
CA MET A 116 -15.67 12.72 45.68
C MET A 116 -15.76 13.16 47.15
#